data_AF-A0A932XHK1-F1
#
_entry.id   AF-A0A932XHK1-F1
#
_cell.length_a   1.000
_cell.length_b   1.000
_cell.length_c   1.000
_cell.angle_alpha   90.00
_cell.angle_beta   90.00
_cell.angle_gamma   90.00
#
_symmetry.space_group_name_H-M   'P 1'
#
loop_
_entity.id
_entity.type
_entity.pdbx_description
1 polymer ?
#
loop_
_entity_poly.entity_id
_entity_poly.type
_entity_poly.pdbx_seq_one_letter_code
_entity_poly.pdbx_strand_id
1 'polypeptide(L)'
;MAIIQGLLALLLRQASTILNTAFGWATIMLFGKVPQERQTYLSVIAFGSVAWMVVVVGIVFPSVATFLLAFVPLPEWIDDNWVRLAMFAAAVVIPLVVGFVSLLMLDPHDRPQGIGAKAKAVLKGYPYTLGLAITLILMLVFAPIMKIRALSKRWTTQHVPVIVESADYLEIVGEVQRALEAGDVKTTRHQASWMLRFPTKVLTTLAGGAVENLVADKLTMLRSTKGDLEVLLHPSDLAINGREPEAARSHAIIAEHLVFTKAYLTWTKEANEIEDRLEAIWNDARRTAAGTIPLEVVQRLQAVEHDLRYIAISYEEWDILFRMRLLVERGLLQVMAGATEKPTELTEARPEKLGTAAVAASAVTSQGWYMPVAAAISAAIAFTWGVVLRLFGGRSRLSGA
;
A
#
# COMPACT_ATOMS: atom_id res chain seq x y z
N MET A 1 16.55 22.70 44.63
CA MET A 1 15.21 22.92 44.03
C MET A 1 15.29 23.14 42.52
N ALA A 2 15.98 24.18 42.02
CA ALA A 2 16.04 24.49 40.57
C ALA A 2 16.60 23.37 39.68
N ILE A 3 17.64 22.63 40.12
CA ILE A 3 18.21 21.50 39.36
C ILE A 3 17.23 20.32 39.28
N ILE A 4 16.51 20.04 40.38
CA ILE A 4 15.50 18.98 40.43
C ILE A 4 14.30 19.36 39.57
N GLN A 5 13.84 20.62 39.62
CA GLN A 5 12.78 21.14 38.76
C GLN A 5 13.18 21.12 37.27
N GLY A 6 14.43 21.48 36.95
CA GLY A 6 14.97 21.41 35.58
C GLY A 6 15.07 19.98 35.05
N LEU A 7 15.54 19.04 35.87
CA LEU A 7 15.59 17.61 35.53
C LEU A 7 14.18 17.02 35.39
N LEU A 8 13.27 17.35 36.30
CA LEU A 8 11.88 16.89 36.24
C LEU A 8 11.17 17.45 34.99
N ALA A 9 11.37 18.73 34.67
CA ALA A 9 10.84 19.36 33.47
C ALA A 9 11.42 18.74 32.19
N LEU A 10 12.72 18.42 32.17
CA LEU A 10 13.37 17.70 31.06
C LEU A 10 12.81 16.28 30.92
N LEU A 11 12.64 15.55 32.03
CA LEU A 11 12.05 14.21 32.04
C LEU A 11 10.59 14.23 31.59
N LEU A 12 9.79 15.19 32.04
CA LEU A 12 8.39 15.39 31.61
C LEU A 12 8.30 15.74 30.12
N ARG A 13 9.18 16.63 29.62
CA ARG A 13 9.21 16.99 28.19
C ARG A 13 9.68 15.84 27.31
N GLN A 14 10.61 15.02 27.79
CA GLN A 14 11.01 13.80 27.09
C GLN A 14 9.91 12.74 27.16
N ALA A 15 9.24 12.60 28.29
CA ALA A 15 8.13 11.65 28.46
C ALA A 15 6.98 11.96 27.48
N SER A 16 6.61 13.24 27.30
CA SER A 16 5.59 13.61 26.30
C SER A 16 6.02 13.31 24.87
N THR A 17 7.30 13.53 24.54
CA THR A 17 7.85 13.21 23.22
C THR A 17 7.86 11.71 22.97
N ILE A 18 8.29 10.92 23.96
CA ILE A 18 8.31 9.45 23.91
C ILE A 18 6.88 8.91 23.80
N LEU A 19 5.93 9.47 24.56
CA LEU A 19 4.52 9.10 24.54
C LEU A 19 3.91 9.34 23.16
N ASN A 20 4.09 10.54 22.58
CA ASN A 20 3.60 10.86 21.25
C ASN A 20 4.20 9.95 20.18
N THR A 21 5.49 9.64 20.30
CA THR A 21 6.18 8.74 19.37
C THR A 21 5.68 7.30 19.51
N ALA A 22 5.55 6.81 20.74
CA ALA A 22 5.04 5.47 21.04
C ALA A 22 3.57 5.32 20.62
N PHE A 23 2.77 6.37 20.76
CA PHE A 23 1.41 6.44 20.26
C PHE A 23 1.35 6.38 18.73
N GLY A 24 2.24 7.10 18.04
CA GLY A 24 2.40 7.00 16.59
C GLY A 24 2.73 5.58 16.14
N TRP A 25 3.70 4.92 16.80
CA TRP A 25 4.05 3.53 16.53
C TRP A 25 2.90 2.56 16.83
N ALA A 26 2.20 2.74 17.95
CA ALA A 26 1.05 1.93 18.35
C ALA A 26 -0.04 1.98 17.28
N THR A 27 -0.35 3.18 16.78
CA THR A 27 -1.36 3.41 15.75
C THR A 27 -0.95 2.72 14.44
N ILE A 28 0.29 2.90 13.98
CA ILE A 28 0.79 2.26 12.75
C ILE A 28 0.83 0.73 12.89
N MET A 29 1.21 0.19 14.04
CA MET A 29 1.24 -1.27 14.24
C MET A 29 -0.14 -1.90 14.34
N LEU A 30 -1.15 -1.15 14.77
CA LEU A 30 -2.51 -1.64 14.96
C LEU A 30 -3.36 -1.48 13.70
N PHE A 31 -3.15 -0.39 12.96
CA PHE A 31 -3.96 -0.05 11.80
C PHE A 31 -3.20 -0.11 10.47
N GLY A 32 -1.88 -0.29 10.49
CA GLY A 32 -1.04 -0.10 9.31
C GLY A 32 -0.80 1.38 9.01
N LYS A 33 -0.14 1.66 7.89
CA LYS A 33 -0.05 3.01 7.33
C LYS A 33 -1.39 3.38 6.70
N VAL A 34 -2.03 4.45 7.18
CA VAL A 34 -3.34 4.91 6.69
C VAL A 34 -3.17 6.20 5.89
N PRO A 35 -3.92 6.41 4.78
CA PRO A 35 -3.87 7.63 3.98
C PRO A 35 -4.11 8.89 4.81
N GLN A 36 -3.46 9.97 4.40
CA GLN A 36 -3.43 11.24 5.12
C GLN A 36 -4.82 11.83 5.37
N GLU A 37 -5.75 11.66 4.43
CA GLU A 37 -7.14 12.14 4.55
C GLU A 37 -7.91 11.45 5.68
N ARG A 38 -7.65 10.15 5.90
CA ARG A 38 -8.29 9.36 6.98
C ARG A 38 -7.54 9.48 8.31
N GLN A 39 -6.32 10.01 8.29
CA GLN A 39 -5.48 10.17 9.48
C GLN A 39 -6.13 11.09 10.53
N THR A 40 -6.82 12.15 10.12
CA THR A 40 -7.51 13.05 11.06
C THR A 40 -8.63 12.34 11.82
N TYR A 41 -9.46 11.56 11.11
CA TYR A 41 -10.55 10.80 11.74
C TYR A 41 -10.00 9.74 12.72
N LEU A 42 -8.99 8.98 12.30
CA LEU A 42 -8.32 8.02 13.17
C LEU A 42 -7.68 8.68 14.40
N SER A 43 -7.07 9.86 14.24
CA SER A 43 -6.47 10.60 15.35
C SER A 43 -7.54 11.02 16.36
N VAL A 44 -8.69 11.53 15.90
CA VAL A 44 -9.82 11.89 16.76
C VAL A 44 -10.37 10.67 17.49
N ILE A 45 -10.57 9.55 16.78
CA ILE A 45 -11.05 8.29 17.34
C ILE A 45 -10.08 7.75 18.41
N ALA A 46 -8.79 7.69 18.09
CA ALA A 46 -7.76 7.13 18.97
C ALA A 46 -7.51 8.02 20.20
N PHE A 47 -7.32 9.32 20.00
CA PHE A 47 -7.14 10.27 21.10
C PHE A 47 -8.40 10.38 21.97
N GLY A 48 -9.58 10.45 21.34
CA GLY A 48 -10.85 10.44 22.04
C GLY A 48 -11.03 9.20 22.90
N SER A 49 -10.61 8.03 22.41
CA SER A 49 -10.70 6.78 23.18
C SER A 49 -9.79 6.75 24.40
N VAL A 50 -8.53 7.19 24.26
CA VAL A 50 -7.61 7.30 25.40
C VAL A 50 -8.09 8.35 26.41
N ALA A 51 -8.53 9.52 25.92
CA ALA A 51 -9.06 10.59 26.76
C ALA A 51 -10.31 10.13 27.53
N TRP A 52 -11.20 9.39 26.88
CA TRP A 52 -12.38 8.81 27.53
C TRP A 52 -12.00 7.86 28.68
N MET A 53 -10.98 7.00 28.50
CA MET A 53 -10.50 6.13 29.57
C MET A 53 -9.98 6.94 30.77
N VAL A 54 -9.25 8.03 30.52
CA VAL A 54 -8.78 8.93 31.58
C VAL A 54 -9.94 9.57 32.32
N VAL A 55 -10.98 10.01 31.59
CA VAL A 55 -12.21 10.56 32.20
C VAL A 55 -12.90 9.53 33.08
N VAL A 56 -13.10 8.30 32.59
CA VAL A 56 -13.74 7.21 33.35
C VAL A 56 -12.93 6.89 34.61
N VAL A 57 -11.60 6.77 34.49
CA VAL A 57 -10.72 6.54 35.65
C VAL A 57 -10.82 7.69 36.65
N GLY A 58 -10.89 8.95 36.20
CA GLY A 58 -11.06 10.10 37.08
C GLY A 58 -12.43 10.15 37.77
N ILE A 59 -13.49 9.64 37.15
CA ILE A 59 -14.82 9.50 37.78
C ILE A 59 -14.78 8.43 38.88
N VAL A 60 -14.15 7.29 38.60
CA VAL A 60 -14.04 6.17 39.55
C VAL A 60 -13.06 6.50 40.69
N PHE A 61 -11.97 7.20 40.38
CA PHE A 61 -10.91 7.59 41.30
C PHE A 61 -10.74 9.11 41.30
N PRO A 62 -11.48 9.85 42.14
CA PRO A 62 -11.45 11.31 42.16
C PRO A 62 -10.06 11.93 42.35
N SER A 63 -9.16 11.24 43.05
CA SER A 63 -7.76 11.66 43.23
C SER A 63 -7.02 11.86 41.91
N VAL A 64 -7.32 11.05 40.89
CA VAL A 64 -6.75 11.19 39.55
C VAL A 64 -7.28 12.45 38.87
N ALA A 65 -8.58 12.74 39.01
CA ALA A 65 -9.18 13.95 38.48
C ALA A 65 -8.57 15.21 39.12
N THR A 66 -8.46 15.24 40.45
CA THR A 66 -7.82 16.34 41.18
C THR A 66 -6.36 16.53 40.75
N PHE A 67 -5.61 15.44 40.57
CA PHE A 67 -4.23 15.49 40.09
C PHE A 67 -4.14 16.08 38.68
N LEU A 68 -4.99 15.65 37.74
CA LEU A 68 -4.98 16.16 36.37
C LEU A 68 -5.35 17.65 36.32
N LEU A 69 -6.34 18.05 37.11
CA LEU A 69 -6.81 19.43 37.17
C LEU A 69 -5.82 20.37 37.85
N ALA A 70 -4.90 19.86 38.67
CA ALA A 70 -3.82 20.67 39.25
C ALA A 70 -2.89 21.27 38.19
N PHE A 71 -2.86 20.71 36.96
CA PHE A 71 -2.10 21.25 35.84
C PHE A 71 -2.89 22.26 34.98
N VAL A 72 -4.17 22.47 35.27
CA VAL A 72 -5.05 23.39 34.54
C VAL A 72 -5.46 24.51 35.50
N PRO A 73 -5.14 25.79 35.21
CA PRO A 73 -5.63 26.89 36.03
C PRO A 73 -7.15 26.97 35.88
N LEU A 74 -7.87 26.49 36.89
CA LEU A 74 -9.32 26.60 36.96
C LEU A 74 -9.69 27.97 37.56
N PRO A 75 -10.56 28.74 36.91
CA PRO A 75 -11.14 29.94 37.51
C PRO A 75 -11.85 29.61 38.82
N GLU A 76 -11.82 30.54 39.79
CA GLU A 76 -12.40 30.37 41.13
C GLU A 76 -13.93 30.12 41.14
N TRP A 77 -14.62 30.34 40.02
CA TRP A 77 -16.07 30.08 39.87
C TRP A 77 -16.41 28.63 39.48
N ILE A 78 -15.40 27.80 39.17
CA ILE A 78 -15.61 26.39 38.82
C ILE A 78 -15.50 25.53 40.09
N ASP A 79 -16.65 25.26 40.70
CA ASP A 79 -16.73 24.35 41.85
C ASP A 79 -16.56 22.87 41.43
N ASP A 80 -16.23 22.02 42.40
CA ASP A 80 -16.07 20.56 42.23
C ASP A 80 -17.27 19.88 41.54
N ASN A 81 -18.49 20.41 41.77
CA ASN A 81 -19.71 19.89 41.15
C ASN A 81 -19.75 20.13 39.63
N TRP A 82 -19.25 21.28 39.16
CA TRP A 82 -19.15 21.58 37.73
C TRP A 82 -18.12 20.69 37.04
N VAL A 83 -17.00 20.43 37.71
CA VAL A 83 -15.99 19.48 37.25
C VAL A 83 -16.59 18.08 37.10
N ARG A 84 -17.28 17.57 38.13
CA ARG A 84 -17.93 16.26 38.07
C ARG A 84 -18.95 16.19 36.95
N LEU A 85 -19.80 17.22 36.81
CA LEU A 85 -20.79 17.28 35.72
C LEU A 85 -20.13 17.26 34.35
N ALA A 86 -19.05 18.04 34.16
CA ALA A 86 -18.29 18.06 32.92
C ALA A 86 -17.65 16.69 32.63
N MET A 87 -17.11 16.01 33.64
CA MET A 87 -16.56 14.65 33.48
C MET A 87 -17.65 13.63 33.13
N PHE A 88 -18.80 13.67 33.78
CA PHE A 88 -19.94 12.81 33.42
C PHE A 88 -20.42 13.08 31.99
N ALA A 89 -20.54 14.36 31.61
CA ALA A 89 -20.88 14.75 30.26
C ALA A 89 -19.85 14.23 29.25
N ALA A 90 -18.55 14.37 29.53
CA ALA A 90 -17.49 13.86 28.68
C ALA A 90 -17.51 12.31 28.56
N ALA A 91 -17.79 11.60 29.66
CA ALA A 91 -17.91 10.14 29.66
C ALA A 91 -19.06 9.64 28.76
N VAL A 92 -20.12 10.43 28.62
CA VAL A 92 -21.27 10.12 27.76
C VAL A 92 -21.04 10.58 26.32
N VAL A 93 -20.51 11.79 26.12
CA VAL A 93 -20.40 12.43 24.80
C VAL A 93 -19.24 11.88 23.98
N ILE A 94 -18.07 11.63 24.58
CA ILE A 94 -16.89 11.22 23.82
C ILE A 94 -17.15 9.94 23.01
N PRO A 95 -17.72 8.86 23.56
CA PRO A 95 -17.99 7.65 22.77
C PRO A 95 -18.99 7.88 21.65
N LEU A 96 -19.96 8.79 21.81
CA LEU A 96 -20.89 9.17 20.75
C LEU A 96 -20.16 9.90 19.62
N VAL A 97 -19.23 10.81 19.95
CA VAL A 97 -18.37 11.46 18.95
C VAL A 97 -17.52 10.42 18.22
N VAL A 98 -16.90 9.49 18.94
CA VAL A 98 -16.10 8.42 18.32
C VAL A 98 -16.96 7.56 17.38
N GLY A 99 -18.16 7.15 17.81
CA GLY A 99 -19.10 6.39 16.99
C GLY A 99 -19.65 7.17 15.79
N PHE A 100 -19.79 8.49 15.91
CA PHE A 100 -20.17 9.35 14.79
C PHE A 100 -19.03 9.50 13.78
N VAL A 101 -17.80 9.72 14.26
CA VAL A 101 -16.63 9.87 13.39
C VAL A 101 -16.30 8.55 12.68
N SER A 102 -16.49 7.39 13.32
CA SER A 102 -16.30 6.10 12.66
C SER A 102 -17.29 5.87 11.49
N LEU A 103 -18.51 6.42 11.57
CA LEU A 103 -19.44 6.42 10.44
C LEU A 103 -18.97 7.30 9.27
N LEU A 104 -18.25 8.39 9.56
CA LEU A 104 -17.69 9.25 8.52
C LEU A 104 -16.54 8.58 7.77
N MET A 105 -15.83 7.64 8.42
CA MET A 105 -14.79 6.83 7.78
C MET A 105 -15.34 5.78 6.80
N LEU A 106 -16.61 5.39 6.93
CA LEU A 106 -17.26 4.49 5.97
C LEU A 106 -17.61 5.25 4.70
N ASP A 107 -17.44 4.58 3.56
CA ASP A 107 -17.84 5.12 2.27
C ASP A 107 -19.36 5.36 2.23
N PRO A 108 -19.85 6.42 1.56
CA PRO A 108 -21.26 6.81 1.60
C PRO A 108 -22.24 5.68 1.26
N HIS A 109 -21.82 4.73 0.40
CA HIS A 109 -22.62 3.58 -0.02
C HIS A 109 -22.71 2.46 1.03
N ASP A 110 -21.67 2.31 1.86
CA ASP A 110 -21.60 1.28 2.91
C ASP A 110 -22.15 1.78 4.24
N ARG A 111 -22.49 3.07 4.33
CA ARG A 111 -23.09 3.65 5.53
C ARG A 111 -24.47 3.03 5.78
N PRO A 112 -24.79 2.69 7.03
CA PRO A 112 -26.10 2.15 7.39
C PRO A 112 -27.21 3.10 6.94
N GLN A 113 -28.18 2.56 6.20
CA GLN A 113 -29.32 3.31 5.69
C GLN A 113 -30.42 3.44 6.75
N GLY A 114 -30.99 4.65 6.87
CA GLY A 114 -32.02 4.96 7.85
C GLY A 114 -31.51 5.50 9.19
N ILE A 115 -32.33 6.34 9.82
CA ILE A 115 -31.98 7.07 11.05
C ILE A 115 -31.69 6.10 12.21
N GLY A 116 -32.49 5.05 12.36
CA GLY A 116 -32.30 4.05 13.43
C GLY A 116 -31.01 3.24 13.30
N ALA A 117 -30.60 2.89 12.08
CA ALA A 117 -29.37 2.15 11.84
C ALA A 117 -28.13 3.03 12.09
N LYS A 118 -28.18 4.32 11.68
CA LYS A 118 -27.15 5.31 12.01
C LYS A 118 -27.04 5.53 13.52
N ALA A 119 -28.16 5.73 14.22
CA ALA A 119 -28.16 5.88 15.68
C ALA A 119 -27.58 4.65 16.39
N LYS A 120 -27.96 3.45 15.96
CA LYS A 120 -27.40 2.19 16.48
C LYS A 120 -25.88 2.10 16.25
N ALA A 121 -25.39 2.53 15.10
CA ALA A 121 -23.96 2.56 14.82
C ALA A 121 -23.21 3.60 15.67
N VAL A 122 -23.78 4.80 15.89
CA VAL A 122 -23.21 5.79 16.82
C VAL A 122 -23.16 5.24 18.25
N LEU A 123 -24.20 4.52 18.69
CA LEU A 123 -24.23 3.87 20.02
C LEU A 123 -23.22 2.72 20.14
N LYS A 124 -22.82 2.07 19.03
CA LYS A 124 -21.67 1.14 19.05
C LYS A 124 -20.35 1.86 19.37
N GLY A 125 -20.33 3.18 19.37
CA GLY A 125 -19.21 3.99 19.86
C GLY A 125 -18.77 3.60 21.28
N TYR A 126 -19.68 3.32 22.22
CA TYR A 126 -19.32 2.93 23.60
C TYR A 126 -18.40 1.69 23.68
N PRO A 127 -18.81 0.52 23.18
CA PRO A 127 -17.95 -0.67 23.17
C PRO A 127 -16.67 -0.44 22.36
N TYR A 128 -16.75 0.27 21.23
CA TYR A 128 -15.61 0.54 20.37
C TYR A 128 -14.55 1.44 21.04
N THR A 129 -14.96 2.53 21.69
CA THR A 129 -14.10 3.45 22.44
C THR A 129 -13.39 2.72 23.57
N LEU A 130 -14.10 1.86 24.31
CA LEU A 130 -13.49 1.06 25.38
C LEU A 130 -12.45 0.07 24.83
N GLY A 131 -12.82 -0.69 23.80
CA GLY A 131 -11.93 -1.66 23.17
C GLY A 131 -10.67 -0.99 22.62
N LEU A 132 -10.84 0.09 21.87
CA LEU A 132 -9.74 0.84 21.29
C LEU A 132 -8.85 1.47 22.36
N ALA A 133 -9.41 2.06 23.42
CA ALA A 133 -8.63 2.63 24.50
C ALA A 133 -7.73 1.60 25.18
N ILE A 134 -8.27 0.44 25.55
CA ILE A 134 -7.50 -0.66 26.16
C ILE A 134 -6.41 -1.12 25.20
N THR A 135 -6.76 -1.36 23.94
CA THR A 135 -5.82 -1.80 22.92
C THR A 135 -4.70 -0.78 22.69
N LEU A 136 -5.00 0.51 22.63
CA LEU A 136 -3.99 1.57 22.49
C LEU A 136 -3.08 1.65 23.71
N ILE A 137 -3.62 1.52 24.93
CA ILE A 137 -2.81 1.48 26.16
C ILE A 137 -1.88 0.26 26.17
N LEU A 138 -2.36 -0.91 25.76
CA LEU A 138 -1.53 -2.11 25.61
C LEU A 138 -0.42 -1.89 24.57
N MET A 139 -0.79 -1.35 23.40
CA MET A 139 0.18 -1.06 22.34
C MET A 139 1.16 0.03 22.73
N LEU A 140 0.78 1.00 23.58
CA LEU A 140 1.70 2.01 24.10
C LEU A 140 2.86 1.38 24.90
N VAL A 141 2.62 0.22 25.52
CA VAL A 141 3.65 -0.56 26.22
C VAL A 141 4.37 -1.52 25.26
N PHE A 142 3.63 -2.23 24.40
CA PHE A 142 4.20 -3.25 23.53
C PHE A 142 5.01 -2.67 22.35
N ALA A 143 4.57 -1.57 21.76
CA ALA A 143 5.21 -0.94 20.62
C ALA A 143 6.67 -0.54 20.92
N PRO A 144 6.98 0.16 22.03
CA PRO A 144 8.38 0.44 22.40
C PRO A 144 9.21 -0.82 22.62
N ILE A 145 8.66 -1.85 23.29
CA ILE A 145 9.38 -3.12 23.53
C ILE A 145 9.74 -3.77 22.19
N MET A 146 8.80 -3.79 21.25
CA MET A 146 9.04 -4.32 19.90
C MET A 146 10.06 -3.49 19.12
N LYS A 147 9.98 -2.15 19.22
CA LYS A 147 10.92 -1.25 18.56
C LYS A 147 12.34 -1.42 19.10
N ILE A 148 12.51 -1.56 20.42
CA ILE A 148 13.81 -1.82 21.06
C ILE A 148 14.37 -3.17 20.61
N ARG A 149 13.53 -4.21 20.53
CA ARG A 149 13.96 -5.51 19.99
C ARG A 149 14.41 -5.39 18.54
N ALA A 150 13.68 -4.66 17.69
CA ALA A 150 14.08 -4.42 16.30
C ALA A 150 15.42 -3.66 16.22
N LEU A 151 15.60 -2.61 17.02
CA LEU A 151 16.84 -1.85 17.10
C LEU A 151 18.03 -2.70 17.55
N SER A 152 17.83 -3.59 18.53
CA SER A 152 18.88 -4.52 18.98
C SER A 152 19.35 -5.47 17.87
N LYS A 153 18.46 -5.81 16.93
CA LYS A 153 18.76 -6.60 15.74
C LYS A 153 19.27 -5.76 14.55
N ARG A 154 19.36 -4.43 14.71
CA ARG A 154 19.61 -3.45 13.63
C ARG A 154 18.63 -3.61 12.47
N TRP A 155 17.37 -3.84 12.82
CA TRP A 155 16.30 -3.96 11.85
C TRP A 155 15.62 -2.61 11.60
N THR A 156 15.28 -2.39 10.34
CA THR A 156 14.39 -1.33 9.88
C THR A 156 13.03 -1.92 9.50
N THR A 157 12.03 -1.07 9.38
CA THR A 157 10.69 -1.43 8.94
C THR A 157 10.38 -0.62 7.68
N GLN A 158 10.05 -1.30 6.60
CA GLN A 158 9.54 -0.70 5.37
C GLN A 158 8.06 -1.06 5.22
N HIS A 159 7.28 -0.15 4.65
CA HIS A 159 5.84 -0.29 4.50
C HIS A 159 5.50 -0.27 3.02
N VAL A 160 4.77 -1.28 2.57
CA VAL A 160 4.19 -1.33 1.22
C VAL A 160 2.69 -1.07 1.38
N PRO A 161 2.12 -0.08 0.68
CA PRO A 161 0.70 0.18 0.72
C PRO A 161 -0.04 -0.99 0.09
N VAL A 162 -0.88 -1.67 0.87
CA VAL A 162 -1.66 -2.82 0.43
C VAL A 162 -2.96 -2.88 1.22
N ILE A 163 -4.10 -2.86 0.54
CA ILE A 163 -5.42 -3.11 1.13
C ILE A 163 -5.88 -4.47 0.66
N VAL A 164 -6.23 -5.32 1.64
CA VAL A 164 -6.63 -6.70 1.38
C VAL A 164 -7.99 -6.95 2.00
N GLU A 165 -8.92 -7.39 1.17
CA GLU A 165 -10.22 -7.87 1.65
C GLU A 165 -10.05 -9.13 2.51
N SER A 166 -10.91 -9.26 3.53
CA SER A 166 -10.82 -10.38 4.47
C SER A 166 -10.98 -11.75 3.80
N ALA A 167 -11.71 -11.81 2.67
CA ALA A 167 -11.92 -13.02 1.89
C ALA A 167 -10.63 -13.51 1.22
N ASP A 168 -9.85 -12.59 0.64
CA ASP A 168 -8.66 -12.92 -0.15
C ASP A 168 -7.36 -12.92 0.68
N TYR A 169 -7.42 -12.59 1.97
CA TYR A 169 -6.24 -12.46 2.84
C TYR A 169 -5.23 -13.61 2.73
N LEU A 170 -5.68 -14.87 2.81
CA LEU A 170 -4.77 -16.03 2.75
C LEU A 170 -4.20 -16.28 1.34
N GLU A 171 -4.93 -15.87 0.31
CA GLU A 171 -4.49 -15.92 -1.09
C GLU A 171 -3.35 -14.91 -1.29
N ILE A 172 -3.55 -13.66 -0.85
CA ILE A 172 -2.52 -12.61 -0.91
C ILE A 172 -1.27 -12.99 -0.10
N VAL A 173 -1.41 -13.59 1.09
CA VAL A 173 -0.24 -14.13 1.83
C VAL A 173 0.53 -15.14 0.97
N GLY A 174 -0.16 -15.97 0.20
CA GLY A 174 0.46 -16.90 -0.73
C GLY A 174 1.15 -16.22 -1.91
N GLU A 175 0.58 -15.13 -2.42
CA GLU A 175 1.18 -14.32 -3.48
C GLU A 175 2.43 -13.59 -3.02
N VAL A 176 2.40 -12.96 -1.85
CA VAL A 176 3.60 -12.35 -1.23
C VAL A 176 4.69 -13.40 -1.05
N GLN A 177 4.33 -14.60 -0.56
CA GLN A 177 5.31 -15.69 -0.39
C GLN A 177 5.92 -16.13 -1.73
N ARG A 178 5.10 -16.31 -2.77
CA ARG A 178 5.56 -16.64 -4.12
C ARG A 178 6.45 -15.54 -4.71
N ALA A 179 6.10 -14.28 -4.47
CA ALA A 179 6.88 -13.16 -4.95
C ALA A 179 8.27 -13.12 -4.31
N LEU A 180 8.34 -13.26 -2.99
CA LEU A 180 9.61 -13.37 -2.28
C LEU A 180 10.44 -14.56 -2.77
N GLU A 181 9.82 -15.71 -3.03
CA GLU A 181 10.51 -16.88 -3.57
C GLU A 181 11.05 -16.64 -4.99
N ALA A 182 10.32 -15.94 -5.85
CA ALA A 182 10.79 -15.54 -7.19
C ALA A 182 12.03 -14.62 -7.12
N GLY A 183 12.16 -13.85 -6.03
CA GLY A 183 13.35 -13.07 -5.70
C GLY A 183 14.40 -13.80 -4.84
N ASP A 184 14.41 -15.14 -4.82
CA ASP A 184 15.33 -15.97 -4.02
C ASP A 184 15.26 -15.76 -2.50
N VAL A 185 14.12 -15.29 -1.98
CA VAL A 185 13.87 -15.11 -0.54
C VAL A 185 12.90 -16.20 -0.06
N LYS A 186 13.46 -17.32 0.41
CA LYS A 186 12.66 -18.44 0.94
C LYS A 186 12.10 -18.10 2.32
N THR A 187 10.77 -18.10 2.43
CA THR A 187 10.05 -17.80 3.67
C THR A 187 9.17 -18.95 4.16
N THR A 188 8.93 -18.98 5.47
CA THR A 188 8.00 -19.89 6.14
C THR A 188 6.91 -19.10 6.84
N ARG A 189 5.68 -19.65 6.88
CA ARG A 189 4.54 -19.02 7.56
C ARG A 189 4.63 -19.26 9.06
N HIS A 190 4.52 -18.18 9.83
CA HIS A 190 4.41 -18.18 11.27
C HIS A 190 3.20 -17.36 11.70
N GLN A 191 2.68 -17.62 12.90
CA GLN A 191 1.74 -16.70 13.52
C GLN A 191 2.46 -15.45 13.98
N ALA A 192 1.79 -14.30 13.86
CA ALA A 192 2.29 -13.06 14.44
C ALA A 192 2.56 -13.18 15.94
N SER A 193 3.47 -12.34 16.44
CA SER A 193 3.79 -12.26 17.87
C SER A 193 2.52 -12.09 18.71
N TRP A 194 2.49 -12.70 19.89
CA TRP A 194 1.37 -12.53 20.84
C TRP A 194 1.16 -11.05 21.21
N MET A 195 2.21 -10.23 21.18
CA MET A 195 2.16 -8.79 21.44
C MET A 195 1.35 -8.02 20.38
N LEU A 196 1.16 -8.57 19.18
CA LEU A 196 0.29 -8.00 18.14
C LEU A 196 -1.10 -8.63 18.14
N ARG A 197 -1.19 -9.94 18.42
CA ARG A 197 -2.46 -10.69 18.44
C ARG A 197 -3.35 -10.36 19.64
N PHE A 198 -2.74 -10.13 20.80
CA PHE A 198 -3.51 -9.89 22.03
C PHE A 198 -4.29 -8.56 21.96
N PRO A 199 -3.66 -7.41 21.61
CA PRO A 199 -4.40 -6.15 21.52
C PRO A 199 -5.49 -6.17 20.43
N THR A 200 -5.23 -6.81 19.29
CA THR A 200 -6.23 -6.94 18.22
C THR A 200 -7.40 -7.83 18.65
N LYS A 201 -7.16 -8.90 19.40
CA LYS A 201 -8.23 -9.73 19.99
C LYS A 201 -9.08 -8.97 21.02
N VAL A 202 -8.47 -8.10 21.83
CA VAL A 202 -9.21 -7.21 22.75
C VAL A 202 -10.12 -6.27 21.96
N LEU A 203 -9.60 -5.70 20.87
CA LEU A 203 -10.39 -4.81 20.01
C LEU A 203 -11.58 -5.56 19.37
N THR A 204 -11.37 -6.74 18.78
CA THR A 204 -12.44 -7.48 18.10
C THR A 204 -13.53 -7.95 19.05
N THR A 205 -13.15 -8.40 20.25
CA THR A 205 -14.10 -8.86 21.29
C THR A 205 -14.94 -7.72 21.87
N LEU A 206 -14.33 -6.56 22.13
CA LEU A 206 -15.02 -5.43 22.71
C LEU A 206 -15.77 -4.57 21.68
N ALA A 207 -15.27 -4.44 20.45
CA ALA A 207 -15.88 -3.60 19.40
C ALA A 207 -17.07 -4.26 18.68
N GLY A 208 -17.42 -5.52 18.98
CA GLY A 208 -18.68 -6.16 18.57
C GLY A 208 -19.01 -6.07 17.07
N GLY A 209 -18.31 -6.87 16.26
CA GLY A 209 -18.59 -7.07 14.82
C GLY A 209 -18.40 -5.85 13.91
N ALA A 210 -18.21 -4.64 14.46
CA ALA A 210 -17.87 -3.45 13.66
C ALA A 210 -16.44 -3.52 13.08
N VAL A 211 -15.62 -4.42 13.63
CA VAL A 211 -14.21 -4.64 13.29
C VAL A 211 -14.01 -6.11 12.87
N GLU A 212 -15.08 -6.87 12.57
CA GLU A 212 -15.03 -8.30 12.24
C GLU A 212 -14.16 -8.62 11.00
N ASN A 213 -13.93 -7.61 10.16
CA ASN A 213 -13.04 -7.70 8.99
C ASN A 213 -11.56 -7.44 9.30
N LEU A 214 -11.19 -7.05 10.53
CA LEU A 214 -9.79 -7.11 10.96
C LEU A 214 -9.46 -8.58 11.20
N VAL A 215 -8.66 -9.13 10.28
CA VAL A 215 -8.17 -10.52 10.21
C VAL A 215 -7.18 -10.83 11.35
N ALA A 216 -7.53 -10.47 12.59
CA ALA A 216 -6.67 -10.59 13.77
C ALA A 216 -6.25 -12.04 14.04
N ASP A 217 -7.16 -12.99 13.83
CA ASP A 217 -6.90 -14.40 14.11
C ASP A 217 -6.08 -15.11 13.02
N LYS A 218 -5.92 -14.50 11.83
CA LYS A 218 -5.10 -15.06 10.74
C LYS A 218 -3.87 -14.23 10.40
N LEU A 219 -3.50 -13.22 11.22
CA LEU A 219 -2.29 -12.42 11.03
C LEU A 219 -1.07 -13.33 10.82
N THR A 220 -0.67 -13.46 9.56
CA THR A 220 0.37 -14.38 9.13
C THR A 220 1.64 -13.60 8.88
N MET A 221 2.72 -14.06 9.50
CA MET A 221 4.06 -13.53 9.33
C MET A 221 4.87 -14.50 8.46
N LEU A 222 5.42 -14.00 7.37
CA LEU A 222 6.38 -14.72 6.56
C LEU A 222 7.78 -14.42 7.10
N ARG A 223 8.46 -15.43 7.63
CA ARG A 223 9.83 -15.28 8.13
C ARG A 223 10.80 -15.90 7.13
N SER A 224 11.88 -15.20 6.80
CA SER A 224 12.99 -15.75 6.02
C SER A 224 13.62 -16.94 6.75
N THR A 225 14.00 -17.97 6.00
CA THR A 225 14.67 -19.16 6.54
C THR A 225 16.00 -18.80 7.23
N LYS A 226 16.63 -17.70 6.82
CA LYS A 226 17.86 -17.16 7.43
C LYS A 226 17.60 -16.36 8.72
N GLY A 227 16.34 -16.06 9.02
CA GLY A 227 15.92 -15.33 10.22
C GLY A 227 16.27 -13.84 10.21
N ASP A 228 16.60 -13.27 9.04
CA ASP A 228 17.04 -11.88 8.82
C ASP A 228 15.93 -10.94 8.31
N LEU A 229 14.76 -11.50 7.97
CA LEU A 229 13.61 -10.81 7.40
C LEU A 229 12.30 -11.39 7.94
N GLU A 230 11.35 -10.52 8.25
CA GLU A 230 9.97 -10.82 8.63
C GLU A 230 9.01 -9.91 7.87
N VAL A 231 8.12 -10.50 7.07
CA VAL A 231 7.06 -9.78 6.36
C VAL A 231 5.73 -10.08 7.02
N LEU A 232 5.03 -9.04 7.46
CA LEU A 232 3.73 -9.13 8.10
C LEU A 232 2.68 -8.46 7.22
N LEU A 233 1.70 -9.23 6.78
CA LEU A 233 0.55 -8.68 6.03
C LEU A 233 -0.52 -8.21 7.01
N HIS A 234 -0.77 -6.91 7.02
CA HIS A 234 -1.92 -6.27 7.66
C HIS A 234 -3.03 -6.06 6.61
N PRO A 235 -4.32 -5.97 6.99
CA PRO A 235 -5.40 -5.68 6.02
C PRO A 235 -5.28 -4.35 5.27
N SER A 236 -4.44 -3.42 5.73
CA SER A 236 -4.30 -2.08 5.13
C SER A 236 -2.83 -1.65 4.98
N ASP A 237 -1.90 -2.59 5.16
CA ASP A 237 -0.46 -2.33 5.05
C ASP A 237 0.30 -3.66 4.96
N LEU A 238 1.48 -3.64 4.34
CA LEU A 238 2.41 -4.75 4.41
C LEU A 238 3.73 -4.25 5.01
N ALA A 239 4.07 -4.79 6.18
CA ALA A 239 5.24 -4.37 6.94
C ALA A 239 6.40 -5.36 6.74
N ILE A 240 7.53 -4.86 6.24
CA ILE A 240 8.75 -5.62 5.98
C ILE A 240 9.77 -5.22 7.04
N ASN A 241 10.08 -6.14 7.94
CA ASN A 241 11.07 -5.94 9.00
C ASN A 241 12.32 -6.74 8.67
N GLY A 242 13.48 -6.11 8.74
CA GLY A 242 14.75 -6.78 8.49
C GLY A 242 15.90 -5.80 8.48
N ARG A 243 17.10 -6.29 8.18
CA ARG A 243 18.23 -5.40 7.89
C ARG A 243 17.93 -4.59 6.62
N GLU A 244 18.46 -3.38 6.56
CA GLU A 244 18.13 -2.39 5.53
C GLU A 244 18.25 -2.90 4.08
N PRO A 245 19.35 -3.55 3.65
CA PRO A 245 19.44 -4.01 2.26
C PRO A 245 18.47 -5.16 1.96
N GLU A 246 18.23 -6.07 2.89
CA GLU A 246 17.29 -7.18 2.74
C GLU A 246 15.84 -6.69 2.72
N ALA A 247 15.51 -5.72 3.57
CA ALA A 247 14.20 -5.07 3.59
C ALA A 247 13.94 -4.30 2.29
N ALA A 248 14.91 -3.51 1.82
CA ALA A 248 14.81 -2.76 0.56
C ALA A 248 14.65 -3.67 -0.67
N ARG A 249 15.43 -4.76 -0.73
CA ARG A 249 15.31 -5.76 -1.79
C ARG A 249 13.93 -6.42 -1.78
N SER A 250 13.45 -6.82 -0.59
CA SER A 250 12.14 -7.46 -0.43
C SER A 250 10.99 -6.51 -0.77
N HIS A 251 11.12 -5.24 -0.40
CA HIS A 251 10.17 -4.18 -0.77
C HIS A 251 10.08 -4.02 -2.29
N ALA A 252 11.22 -3.96 -2.99
CA ALA A 252 11.23 -3.88 -4.45
C ALA A 252 10.55 -5.10 -5.09
N ILE A 253 10.89 -6.31 -4.64
CA ILE A 253 10.25 -7.55 -5.12
C ILE A 253 8.74 -7.49 -4.90
N ILE A 254 8.28 -7.20 -3.69
CA ILE A 254 6.85 -7.22 -3.37
C ILE A 254 6.11 -6.12 -4.15
N ALA A 255 6.64 -4.89 -4.19
CA ALA A 255 6.02 -3.77 -4.89
C ALA A 255 5.88 -4.02 -6.41
N GLU A 256 6.80 -4.75 -7.03
CA GLU A 256 6.71 -5.12 -8.44
C GLU A 256 5.69 -6.26 -8.70
N HIS A 257 5.42 -7.09 -7.70
CA HIS A 257 4.70 -8.35 -7.86
C HIS A 257 3.25 -8.30 -7.38
N LEU A 258 2.89 -7.34 -6.52
CA LEU A 258 1.52 -7.17 -6.03
C LEU A 258 0.59 -6.41 -6.99
N VAL A 259 1.14 -5.85 -8.07
CA VAL A 259 0.44 -4.96 -9.01
C VAL A 259 -0.77 -5.60 -9.69
N PHE A 260 -0.74 -6.91 -9.96
CA PHE A 260 -1.84 -7.64 -10.61
C PHE A 260 -2.36 -8.76 -9.70
N THR A 261 -2.54 -8.41 -8.43
CA THR A 261 -3.18 -9.26 -7.42
C THR A 261 -4.53 -8.70 -7.04
N LYS A 262 -5.33 -9.44 -6.27
CA LYS A 262 -6.60 -8.93 -5.73
C LYS A 262 -6.43 -7.87 -4.63
N ALA A 263 -5.19 -7.54 -4.27
CA ALA A 263 -4.91 -6.53 -3.26
C ALA A 263 -4.78 -5.17 -3.92
N TYR A 264 -5.49 -4.18 -3.38
CA TYR A 264 -5.35 -2.80 -3.83
C TYR A 264 -4.05 -2.19 -3.31
N LEU A 265 -3.29 -1.54 -4.18
CA LEU A 265 -2.13 -0.74 -3.79
C LEU A 265 -2.52 0.71 -3.46
N THR A 266 -3.75 1.10 -3.78
CA THR A 266 -4.33 2.43 -3.55
C THR A 266 -5.41 2.42 -2.46
N TRP A 267 -5.80 3.59 -1.92
CA TRP A 267 -6.72 3.66 -0.76
C TRP A 267 -8.05 4.34 -1.02
N THR A 268 -8.09 5.26 -1.97
CA THR A 268 -9.32 5.95 -2.37
C THR A 268 -10.06 5.11 -3.39
N LYS A 269 -11.38 5.18 -3.35
CA LYS A 269 -12.23 4.43 -4.27
C LYS A 269 -11.96 4.83 -5.72
N GLU A 270 -11.76 6.12 -5.94
CA GLU A 270 -11.44 6.69 -7.25
C GLU A 270 -10.12 6.13 -7.80
N ALA A 271 -9.12 5.91 -6.93
CA ALA A 271 -7.87 5.27 -7.32
C ALA A 271 -8.04 3.76 -7.55
N ASN A 272 -8.81 3.07 -6.69
CA ASN A 272 -9.14 1.65 -6.85
C ASN A 272 -9.85 1.38 -8.20
N GLU A 273 -10.74 2.28 -8.64
CA GLU A 273 -11.41 2.17 -9.95
C GLU A 273 -10.43 2.24 -11.14
N ILE A 274 -9.35 3.02 -11.03
CA ILE A 274 -8.28 3.05 -12.05
C ILE A 274 -7.44 1.78 -12.00
N GLU A 275 -7.13 1.29 -10.80
CA GLU A 275 -6.42 0.03 -10.56
C GLU A 275 -7.19 -1.16 -11.18
N ASP A 276 -8.50 -1.28 -10.91
CA ASP A 276 -9.38 -2.29 -11.51
C ASP A 276 -9.37 -2.24 -13.06
N ARG A 277 -9.39 -1.03 -13.63
CA ARG A 277 -9.35 -0.84 -15.10
C ARG A 277 -8.01 -1.28 -15.67
N LEU A 278 -6.90 -0.97 -15.01
CA LEU A 278 -5.55 -1.42 -15.42
C LEU A 278 -5.43 -2.95 -15.33
N GLU A 279 -5.95 -3.55 -14.26
CA GLU A 279 -5.97 -5.00 -14.10
C GLU A 279 -6.83 -5.68 -15.18
N ALA A 280 -8.00 -5.12 -15.49
CA ALA A 280 -8.86 -5.62 -16.57
C ALA A 280 -8.17 -5.56 -17.94
N ILE A 281 -7.48 -4.45 -18.24
CA ILE A 281 -6.67 -4.30 -19.47
C ILE A 281 -5.56 -5.36 -19.52
N TRP A 282 -4.85 -5.57 -18.42
CA TRP A 282 -3.80 -6.59 -18.31
C TRP A 282 -4.34 -7.99 -18.56
N ASN A 283 -5.41 -8.37 -17.86
CA ASN A 283 -6.02 -9.69 -17.95
C ASN A 283 -6.60 -9.96 -19.35
N ASP A 284 -7.25 -8.97 -19.97
CA ASP A 284 -7.74 -9.08 -21.35
C ASP A 284 -6.60 -9.25 -22.34
N ALA A 285 -5.54 -8.45 -22.21
CA ALA A 285 -4.36 -8.58 -23.05
C ALA A 285 -3.72 -9.96 -22.90
N ARG A 286 -3.61 -10.51 -21.69
CA ARG A 286 -3.10 -11.87 -21.46
C ARG A 286 -3.96 -12.96 -22.08
N ARG A 287 -5.28 -12.80 -22.09
CA ARG A 287 -6.22 -13.77 -22.68
C ARG A 287 -6.26 -13.71 -24.21
N THR A 288 -6.12 -12.52 -24.77
CA THR A 288 -6.33 -12.28 -26.21
C THR A 288 -5.04 -12.18 -27.01
N ALA A 289 -3.91 -11.89 -26.37
CA ALA A 289 -2.62 -11.78 -27.05
C ALA A 289 -2.15 -13.13 -27.57
N ALA A 290 -1.99 -13.20 -28.88
CA ALA A 290 -1.31 -14.26 -29.61
C ALA A 290 -0.22 -13.63 -30.49
N GLY A 291 0.71 -12.89 -29.86
CA GLY A 291 1.76 -12.12 -30.55
C GLY A 291 1.30 -10.79 -31.13
N THR A 292 0.03 -10.40 -30.96
CA THR A 292 -0.51 -9.09 -31.36
C THR A 292 -1.44 -8.54 -30.27
N ILE A 293 -1.53 -7.21 -30.16
CA ILE A 293 -2.39 -6.52 -29.20
C ILE A 293 -3.60 -5.91 -29.92
N PRO A 294 -4.84 -6.23 -29.51
CA PRO A 294 -6.04 -5.61 -30.07
C PRO A 294 -6.06 -4.08 -29.88
N LEU A 295 -6.56 -3.34 -30.88
CA LEU A 295 -6.67 -1.88 -30.81
C LEU A 295 -7.51 -1.40 -29.61
N GLU A 296 -8.54 -2.15 -29.25
CA GLU A 296 -9.41 -1.84 -28.10
C GLU A 296 -8.64 -1.84 -26.78
N VAL A 297 -7.65 -2.72 -26.59
CA VAL A 297 -6.80 -2.75 -25.40
C VAL A 297 -5.98 -1.46 -25.31
N VAL A 298 -5.43 -1.00 -26.44
CA VAL A 298 -4.65 0.25 -26.52
C VAL A 298 -5.52 1.46 -26.24
N GLN A 299 -6.73 1.52 -26.80
CA GLN A 299 -7.68 2.62 -26.58
C GLN A 299 -8.11 2.72 -25.11
N ARG A 300 -8.37 1.58 -24.45
CA ARG A 300 -8.71 1.57 -23.02
C ARG A 300 -7.55 2.05 -22.15
N LEU A 301 -6.31 1.69 -22.49
CA LEU A 301 -5.13 2.20 -21.78
C LEU A 301 -4.97 3.72 -21.97
N GLN A 302 -5.20 4.24 -23.17
CA GLN A 302 -5.18 5.70 -23.42
C GLN A 302 -6.27 6.44 -22.64
N ALA A 303 -7.45 5.85 -22.51
CA ALA A 303 -8.52 6.42 -21.68
C ALA A 303 -8.12 6.47 -20.20
N VAL A 304 -7.49 5.42 -19.67
CA VAL A 304 -6.92 5.43 -18.30
C VAL A 304 -5.87 6.52 -18.15
N GLU A 305 -4.96 6.68 -19.12
CA GLU A 305 -3.95 7.74 -19.08
C GLU A 305 -4.56 9.14 -19.06
N HIS A 306 -5.63 9.35 -19.83
CA HIS A 306 -6.36 10.61 -19.82
C HIS A 306 -6.95 10.88 -18.43
N ASP A 307 -7.67 9.92 -17.86
CA ASP A 307 -8.32 10.07 -16.56
C ASP A 307 -7.30 10.30 -15.43
N LEU A 308 -6.17 9.60 -15.47
CA LEU A 308 -5.08 9.74 -14.49
C LEU A 308 -4.46 11.16 -14.46
N ARG A 309 -4.63 11.97 -15.52
CA ARG A 309 -4.16 13.36 -15.55
C ARG A 309 -5.09 14.34 -14.83
N TYR A 310 -6.37 14.00 -14.69
CA TYR A 310 -7.40 14.90 -14.15
C TYR A 310 -7.98 14.44 -12.82
N ILE A 311 -7.73 13.18 -12.43
CA ILE A 311 -8.18 12.63 -11.17
C ILE A 311 -7.56 13.38 -9.98
N ALA A 312 -8.39 13.74 -9.00
CA ALA A 312 -7.98 14.47 -7.81
C ALA A 312 -7.66 13.49 -6.67
N ILE A 313 -6.48 12.89 -6.73
CA ILE A 313 -5.96 11.96 -5.71
C ILE A 313 -4.62 12.45 -5.14
N SER A 314 -4.17 11.82 -4.06
CA SER A 314 -2.86 12.10 -3.48
C SER A 314 -1.72 11.76 -4.46
N TYR A 315 -0.59 12.45 -4.35
CA TYR A 315 0.60 12.15 -5.17
C TYR A 315 1.10 10.70 -4.96
N GLU A 316 0.98 10.17 -3.74
CA GLU A 316 1.39 8.80 -3.41
C GLU A 316 0.57 7.77 -4.20
N GLU A 317 -0.76 7.93 -4.26
CA GLU A 317 -1.62 7.06 -5.07
C GLU A 317 -1.40 7.26 -6.57
N TRP A 318 -1.22 8.50 -7.00
CA TRP A 318 -0.92 8.81 -8.39
C TRP A 318 0.36 8.11 -8.86
N ASP A 319 1.43 8.12 -8.06
CA ASP A 319 2.71 7.45 -8.37
C ASP A 319 2.55 5.93 -8.44
N ILE A 320 1.70 5.34 -7.60
CA ILE A 320 1.35 3.91 -7.67
C ILE A 320 0.66 3.61 -9.01
N LEU A 321 -0.45 4.30 -9.32
CA LEU A 321 -1.20 4.09 -10.57
C LEU A 321 -0.35 4.36 -11.82
N PHE A 322 0.51 5.37 -11.78
CA PHE A 322 1.44 5.67 -12.85
C PHE A 322 2.42 4.52 -13.11
N ARG A 323 2.98 3.92 -12.04
CA ARG A 323 3.85 2.74 -12.16
C ARG A 323 3.11 1.50 -12.66
N MET A 324 1.89 1.26 -12.17
CA MET A 324 1.05 0.16 -12.67
C MET A 324 0.77 0.31 -14.17
N ARG A 325 0.40 1.52 -14.60
CA ARG A 325 0.21 1.85 -16.03
C ARG A 325 1.48 1.57 -16.85
N LEU A 326 2.65 1.95 -16.35
CA LEU A 326 3.93 1.67 -17.03
C LEU A 326 4.20 0.17 -17.16
N LEU A 327 3.84 -0.64 -16.17
CA LEU A 327 3.99 -2.10 -16.23
C LEU A 327 3.06 -2.71 -17.27
N VAL A 328 1.81 -2.24 -17.34
CA VAL A 328 0.87 -2.64 -18.41
C VAL A 328 1.43 -2.27 -19.78
N GLU A 329 1.81 -1.00 -19.98
CA GLU A 329 2.35 -0.50 -21.25
C GLU A 329 3.58 -1.30 -21.68
N ARG A 330 4.51 -1.56 -20.76
CA ARG A 330 5.69 -2.40 -21.01
C ARG A 330 5.30 -3.80 -21.48
N GLY A 331 4.36 -4.47 -20.82
CA GLY A 331 3.94 -5.82 -21.20
C GLY A 331 3.27 -5.85 -22.58
N LEU A 332 2.48 -4.84 -22.93
CA LEU A 332 1.90 -4.70 -24.28
C LEU A 332 2.99 -4.48 -25.34
N LEU A 333 3.96 -3.61 -25.06
CA LEU A 333 5.08 -3.33 -25.96
C LEU A 333 5.96 -4.57 -26.19
N GLN A 334 6.16 -5.41 -25.18
CA GLN A 334 6.88 -6.68 -25.33
C GLN A 334 6.19 -7.61 -26.33
N VAL A 335 4.86 -7.68 -26.31
CA VAL A 335 4.10 -8.46 -27.29
C VAL A 335 4.20 -7.85 -28.68
N MET A 336 4.02 -6.53 -28.79
CA MET A 336 4.12 -5.82 -30.07
C MET A 336 5.50 -5.94 -30.72
N ALA A 337 6.55 -5.99 -29.91
CA ALA A 337 7.93 -6.21 -30.36
C ALA A 337 8.23 -7.68 -30.71
N GLY A 338 7.29 -8.60 -30.49
CA GLY A 338 7.49 -10.03 -30.69
C GLY A 338 8.43 -10.68 -29.66
N ALA A 339 8.69 -10.01 -28.54
CA ALA A 339 9.54 -10.54 -27.46
C ALA A 339 8.84 -11.64 -26.67
N THR A 340 7.51 -11.54 -26.54
CA THR A 340 6.66 -12.53 -25.86
C THR A 340 5.35 -12.70 -26.62
N GLU A 341 4.73 -13.88 -26.53
CA GLU A 341 3.42 -14.12 -27.16
C GLU A 341 2.27 -13.41 -26.42
N LYS A 342 2.46 -13.17 -25.12
CA LYS A 342 1.51 -12.50 -24.23
C LYS A 342 2.23 -11.57 -23.24
N PRO A 343 1.55 -10.58 -22.65
CA PRO A 343 2.13 -9.77 -21.59
C PRO A 343 2.58 -10.68 -20.44
N THR A 344 3.81 -10.48 -19.99
CA THR A 344 4.44 -11.34 -18.98
C THR A 344 4.87 -10.48 -17.80
N GLU A 345 4.51 -10.91 -16.61
CA GLU A 345 4.92 -10.26 -15.37
C GLU A 345 6.40 -10.55 -15.06
N LEU A 346 7.01 -9.72 -14.22
CA LEU A 346 8.40 -9.94 -13.76
C LEU A 346 8.56 -11.23 -12.95
N THR A 347 7.49 -11.70 -12.30
CA THR A 347 7.38 -13.00 -11.63
C THR A 347 7.53 -14.18 -12.59
N GLU A 348 6.99 -14.05 -13.79
CA GLU A 348 6.80 -15.15 -14.75
C GLU A 348 8.04 -15.36 -15.62
N ALA A 349 8.90 -14.35 -15.75
CA ALA A 349 10.14 -14.44 -16.50
C ALA A 349 11.27 -13.67 -15.83
N ARG A 350 12.41 -14.34 -15.65
CA ARG A 350 13.63 -13.71 -15.12
C ARG A 350 13.98 -12.46 -15.94
N PRO A 351 14.44 -11.35 -15.31
CA PRO A 351 14.80 -10.11 -16.01
C PRO A 351 15.75 -10.34 -17.19
N GLU A 352 16.69 -11.29 -17.04
CA GLU A 352 17.65 -11.72 -18.05
C GLU A 352 16.98 -12.28 -19.33
N LYS A 353 15.80 -12.89 -19.21
CA LYS A 353 15.04 -13.45 -20.34
C LYS A 353 14.17 -12.42 -21.05
N LEU A 354 13.71 -11.38 -20.34
CA LEU A 354 12.83 -10.33 -20.88
C LEU A 354 13.60 -9.17 -21.53
N GLY A 355 14.86 -8.96 -21.17
CA GLY A 355 15.68 -7.85 -21.66
C GLY A 355 16.62 -8.25 -22.79
N THR A 356 17.81 -8.75 -22.42
CA THR A 356 18.94 -8.95 -23.35
C THR A 356 18.66 -10.01 -24.41
N ALA A 357 17.99 -11.10 -24.04
CA ALA A 357 17.65 -12.17 -24.99
C ALA A 357 16.65 -11.71 -26.08
N ALA A 358 15.66 -10.89 -25.72
CA ALA A 358 14.66 -10.37 -26.64
C ALA A 358 15.26 -9.34 -27.63
N VAL A 359 16.15 -8.46 -27.15
CA VAL A 359 16.86 -7.50 -28.01
C VAL A 359 17.80 -8.22 -28.98
N ALA A 360 18.53 -9.25 -28.51
CA ALA A 360 19.40 -10.04 -29.37
C ALA A 360 18.61 -10.79 -30.47
N ALA A 361 17.45 -11.38 -30.14
CA ALA A 361 16.59 -12.05 -31.11
C ALA A 361 16.00 -11.10 -32.16
N SER A 362 15.66 -9.86 -31.76
CA SER A 362 15.13 -8.82 -32.64
C SER A 362 16.20 -8.26 -33.59
N ALA A 363 17.44 -8.13 -33.12
CA ALA A 363 18.56 -7.69 -33.96
C ALA A 363 18.86 -8.71 -35.08
N VAL A 364 18.73 -10.01 -34.81
CA VAL A 364 18.95 -11.08 -35.80
C VAL A 364 17.85 -11.07 -36.88
N THR A 365 16.61 -10.74 -36.53
CA THR A 365 15.48 -10.66 -37.49
C THR A 365 15.54 -9.41 -38.37
N SER A 366 16.04 -8.27 -37.86
CA SER A 366 16.25 -7.06 -38.69
C SER A 366 17.30 -7.23 -39.80
N GLN A 367 18.19 -8.22 -39.68
CA GLN A 367 19.21 -8.51 -40.69
C GLN A 367 18.61 -9.11 -41.97
N GLY A 368 17.38 -9.65 -41.92
CA GLY A 368 16.64 -10.15 -43.08
C GLY A 368 16.01 -9.06 -43.96
N TRP A 369 15.77 -7.85 -43.42
CA TRP A 369 15.19 -6.75 -44.21
C TRP A 369 16.17 -6.05 -45.15
N TYR A 370 17.47 -6.28 -45.01
CA TYR A 370 18.47 -5.72 -45.94
C TYR A 370 18.60 -6.51 -47.25
N MET A 371 18.14 -7.76 -47.33
CA MET A 371 18.17 -8.53 -48.58
C MET A 371 17.27 -7.97 -49.69
N PRO A 372 15.99 -7.59 -49.46
CA PRO A 372 15.16 -7.03 -50.53
C PRO A 372 15.65 -5.66 -51.00
N VAL A 373 16.23 -4.85 -50.12
CA VAL A 373 16.77 -3.53 -50.48
C VAL A 373 18.08 -3.66 -51.27
N ALA A 374 18.99 -4.55 -50.85
CA ALA A 374 20.23 -4.82 -51.60
C ALA A 374 19.94 -5.45 -52.96
N ALA A 375 18.96 -6.35 -53.05
CA ALA A 375 18.51 -6.93 -54.32
C ALA A 375 17.85 -5.88 -55.24
N ALA A 376 17.02 -4.98 -54.70
CA ALA A 376 16.42 -3.90 -55.47
C ALA A 376 17.46 -2.88 -55.97
N ILE A 377 18.45 -2.54 -55.14
CA ILE A 377 19.56 -1.66 -55.54
C ILE A 377 20.42 -2.34 -56.62
N SER A 378 20.72 -3.63 -56.46
CA SER A 378 21.49 -4.40 -57.45
C SER A 378 20.75 -4.51 -58.79
N ALA A 379 19.42 -4.71 -58.76
CA ALA A 379 18.58 -4.73 -59.95
C ALA A 379 18.52 -3.36 -60.64
N ALA A 380 18.44 -2.26 -59.87
CA ALA A 380 18.45 -0.90 -60.40
C ALA A 380 19.80 -0.53 -61.03
N ILE A 381 20.92 -0.96 -60.43
CA ILE A 381 22.27 -0.78 -60.98
C ILE A 381 22.46 -1.61 -62.25
N ALA A 382 22.00 -2.87 -62.27
CA ALA A 382 22.08 -3.71 -63.46
C ALA A 382 21.23 -3.16 -64.62
N PHE A 383 20.04 -2.63 -64.32
CA PHE A 383 19.16 -2.02 -65.31
C PHE A 383 19.77 -0.74 -65.90
N THR A 384 20.30 0.15 -65.05
CA THR A 384 20.96 1.39 -65.51
C THR A 384 22.22 1.09 -66.31
N TRP A 385 23.03 0.11 -65.91
CA TRP A 385 24.22 -0.31 -66.67
C TRP A 385 23.87 -0.93 -68.03
N GLY A 386 22.80 -1.74 -68.09
CA GLY A 386 22.28 -2.31 -69.34
C GLY A 386 21.76 -1.25 -70.32
N VAL A 387 21.12 -0.19 -69.81
CA VAL A 387 20.65 0.95 -70.63
C VAL A 387 21.83 1.76 -71.16
N VAL A 388 22.85 2.02 -70.33
CA VAL A 388 24.07 2.75 -70.76
C VAL A 388 24.84 1.97 -71.83
N LEU A 389 25.00 0.65 -71.67
CA LEU A 389 25.65 -0.19 -72.68
C LEU A 389 24.89 -0.23 -74.01
N ARG A 390 23.56 -0.18 -73.99
CA ARG A 390 22.75 -0.10 -75.22
C ARG A 390 22.82 1.28 -75.90
N LEU A 391 22.93 2.35 -75.12
CA LEU A 391 23.05 3.72 -75.66
C LEU A 391 24.45 4.00 -76.22
N PHE A 392 25.50 3.39 -75.68
CA PHE A 392 26.88 3.60 -76.13
C PHE A 392 27.44 2.50 -77.06
N GLY A 393 26.86 1.29 -77.07
CA GLY A 393 27.30 0.17 -77.91
C GLY A 393 26.76 0.19 -79.35
N GLY A 394 25.81 1.08 -79.68
CA GLY A 394 25.13 1.11 -80.97
C GLY A 394 25.83 1.86 -82.11
N ARG A 395 27.07 2.35 -81.92
CA ARG A 395 27.70 3.30 -82.85
C ARG A 395 28.96 2.82 -83.58
N SER A 396 29.17 1.52 -83.73
CA SER A 396 30.34 0.96 -84.43
C SER A 396 30.00 0.06 -85.62
N ARG A 397 28.98 0.41 -86.41
CA ARG A 397 28.86 -0.07 -87.80
C ARG A 397 28.23 1.01 -88.66
N LEU A 398 29.03 1.69 -89.47
CA LEU A 398 28.71 2.20 -90.81
C LEU A 398 29.97 2.76 -91.49
N SER A 399 30.35 2.12 -92.61
CA SER A 399 31.19 2.51 -93.79
C SER A 399 32.54 3.22 -93.59
N GLY A 400 33.65 2.82 -94.23
CA GLY A 400 33.83 1.88 -95.33
C GLY A 400 33.39 2.43 -96.69
N ALA A 401 34.05 3.50 -97.17
CA ALA A 401 34.32 3.82 -98.58
C ALA A 401 35.39 4.90 -98.64
#